data_AF-A0A7X6DQR5-F1
#
_entry.id   AF-A0A7X6DQR5-F1
#
_cell.length_a   1.000
_cell.length_b   1.000
_cell.length_c   1.000
_cell.angle_alpha   90.00
_cell.angle_beta   90.00
_cell.angle_gamma   90.00
#
_symmetry.space_group_name_H-M   'P 1'
#
loop_
_entity.id
_entity.type
_entity.pdbx_description
1 polymer ?
#
loop_
_entity_poly.entity_id
_entity_poly.type
_entity_poly.pdbx_seq_one_letter_code
_entity_poly.pdbx_strand_id
1 'polypeptide(L)'
;MRFNLRTVVWIGFLLSTGLFLGGAEGQGCGGKSVFESMADDGSDEAQLEKARIALDEGEFADAVEILADLCGTDYSAPSCDPEVVSLYASAFSGRAGLDVFDLIQEAADRPVAPGSSYTLFSTHFSDPDSVDVGDMNKAVLLLLSLSARTPGQGLQLAVATVVDLVVLLGSETGGYGADGRPVSIPTAAELDLSVIEGVSLISRVLRDVNNMDTGLDEAGIGNENISGHIREIQEQLAGADSTAVESFLNTI
;
A
#
# COMPACT_ATOMS: atom_id res chain seq x y z
N MET A 1 -28.20 25.16 -7.86
CA MET A 1 -27.40 24.05 -7.30
C MET A 1 -27.83 22.76 -7.98
N ARG A 2 -26.96 22.18 -8.82
CA ARG A 2 -27.22 20.91 -9.49
C ARG A 2 -26.59 19.80 -8.64
N PHE A 3 -27.42 19.01 -7.98
CA PHE A 3 -26.98 17.82 -7.26
C PHE A 3 -26.48 16.79 -8.27
N ASN A 4 -25.20 16.44 -8.19
CA ASN A 4 -24.56 15.50 -9.10
C ASN A 4 -24.80 14.08 -8.57
N LEU A 5 -25.75 13.36 -9.18
CA LEU A 5 -26.20 12.04 -8.73
C LEU A 5 -25.09 10.96 -8.70
N ARG A 6 -23.93 11.22 -9.32
CA ARG A 6 -22.80 10.28 -9.39
C ARG A 6 -21.98 10.19 -8.09
N THR A 7 -21.95 11.25 -7.28
CA THR A 7 -21.19 11.25 -6.01
C THR A 7 -21.91 10.45 -4.91
N VAL A 8 -23.24 10.31 -5.01
CA VAL A 8 -24.05 9.61 -3.99
C VAL A 8 -23.95 8.08 -4.10
N VAL A 9 -23.62 7.56 -5.29
CA VAL A 9 -23.49 6.10 -5.50
C VAL A 9 -22.22 5.54 -4.84
N TRP A 10 -21.15 6.33 -4.73
CA TRP A 10 -19.88 5.88 -4.15
C TRP A 10 -19.83 5.91 -2.62
N ILE A 11 -20.51 6.87 -1.97
CA ILE A 11 -20.72 6.81 -0.51
C ILE A 11 -21.54 5.56 -0.16
N GLY A 12 -22.47 5.13 -1.03
CA GLY A 12 -23.20 3.87 -0.87
C GLY A 12 -22.34 2.61 -1.02
N PHE A 13 -21.26 2.65 -1.82
CA PHE A 13 -20.36 1.51 -2.00
C PHE A 13 -19.39 1.37 -0.82
N LEU A 14 -18.83 2.49 -0.33
CA LEU A 14 -18.04 2.52 0.91
C LEU A 14 -18.86 2.23 2.18
N LEU A 15 -20.17 2.55 2.19
CA LEU A 15 -21.07 2.12 3.26
C LEU A 15 -21.52 0.65 3.15
N SER A 16 -21.43 0.01 1.98
CA SER A 16 -21.88 -1.39 1.86
C SER A 16 -20.90 -2.38 2.50
N THR A 17 -19.62 -2.03 2.61
CA THR A 17 -18.64 -2.76 3.44
C THR A 17 -18.71 -2.36 4.92
N GLY A 18 -19.21 -1.17 5.25
CA GLY A 18 -19.40 -0.73 6.64
C GLY A 18 -20.73 -1.14 7.30
N LEU A 19 -21.73 -1.60 6.53
CA LEU A 19 -23.08 -1.88 7.03
C LEU A 19 -23.37 -3.40 7.23
N PHE A 20 -22.35 -4.18 7.58
CA PHE A 20 -22.53 -5.46 8.30
C PHE A 20 -22.04 -5.39 9.75
N LEU A 21 -21.75 -4.18 10.24
CA LEU A 21 -21.40 -3.88 11.63
C LEU A 21 -22.58 -3.13 12.29
N GLY A 22 -23.53 -3.86 12.88
CA GLY A 22 -24.60 -3.21 13.64
C GLY A 22 -25.81 -4.03 14.03
N GLY A 23 -25.63 -4.93 15.00
CA GLY A 23 -26.59 -5.07 16.12
C GLY A 23 -27.85 -5.92 15.89
N ALA A 24 -27.72 -7.23 16.07
CA ALA A 24 -28.72 -7.97 16.82
C ALA A 24 -28.27 -7.98 18.28
N GLU A 25 -28.98 -7.23 19.13
CA GLU A 25 -28.80 -7.21 20.58
C GLU A 25 -29.11 -8.59 21.17
N GLY A 26 -28.08 -9.41 21.34
CA GLY A 26 -28.11 -10.64 22.11
C GLY A 26 -27.27 -10.47 23.37
N GLN A 27 -27.93 -10.22 24.49
CA GLN A 27 -27.35 -10.35 25.82
C GLN A 27 -26.67 -11.73 25.97
N GLY A 28 -25.37 -11.73 26.24
CA GLY A 28 -24.70 -12.79 26.99
C GLY A 28 -23.76 -13.68 26.18
N CYS A 29 -22.46 -13.40 26.29
CA CYS A 29 -21.42 -14.43 26.49
C CYS A 29 -20.16 -13.76 27.07
N GLY A 30 -20.32 -13.13 28.23
CA GLY A 30 -19.19 -12.88 29.12
C GLY A 30 -18.82 -14.20 29.79
N GLY A 31 -17.77 -14.85 29.33
CA GLY A 31 -17.21 -16.01 30.01
C GLY A 31 -16.48 -16.95 29.06
N LYS A 32 -15.14 -16.92 29.12
CA LYS A 32 -14.19 -17.99 28.78
C LYS A 32 -14.87 -19.16 28.06
N SER A 33 -14.87 -19.09 26.73
CA SER A 33 -15.58 -20.00 25.85
C SER A 33 -15.09 -21.44 26.07
N VAL A 34 -15.91 -22.24 26.76
CA VAL A 34 -15.78 -23.71 26.85
C VAL A 34 -15.87 -24.39 25.46
N PHE A 35 -16.13 -23.61 24.40
CA PHE A 35 -16.18 -24.02 23.01
C PHE A 35 -14.92 -23.72 22.19
N GLU A 36 -13.93 -22.97 22.70
CA GLU A 36 -12.65 -22.75 21.99
C GLU A 36 -11.92 -24.06 21.69
N SER A 37 -12.10 -25.10 22.52
CA SER A 37 -11.47 -26.41 22.27
C SER A 37 -12.27 -27.33 21.33
N MET A 38 -13.39 -26.86 20.75
CA MET A 38 -14.22 -27.62 19.81
C MET A 38 -14.39 -26.91 18.45
N ALA A 39 -13.92 -25.67 18.31
CA ALA A 39 -13.79 -25.03 17.01
C ALA A 39 -12.57 -25.63 16.29
N ASP A 40 -12.76 -26.04 15.04
CA ASP A 40 -11.66 -26.50 14.19
C ASP A 40 -10.91 -25.26 13.68
N ASP A 41 -9.96 -24.78 14.47
CA ASP A 41 -9.16 -23.60 14.16
C ASP A 41 -8.08 -23.87 13.09
N GLY A 42 -8.06 -25.09 12.52
CA GLY A 42 -7.03 -25.56 11.60
C GLY A 42 -7.42 -25.56 10.12
N SER A 43 -8.66 -25.20 9.76
CA SER A 43 -9.06 -25.10 8.34
C SER A 43 -8.54 -23.80 7.71
N ASP A 44 -8.30 -23.81 6.41
CA ASP A 44 -7.85 -22.63 5.66
C ASP A 44 -8.83 -21.45 5.83
N GLU A 45 -10.14 -21.72 5.92
CA GLU A 45 -11.15 -20.69 6.18
C GLU A 45 -11.06 -20.11 7.59
N ALA A 46 -10.78 -20.94 8.60
CA ALA A 46 -10.60 -20.48 9.98
C ALA A 46 -9.33 -19.61 10.10
N GLN A 47 -8.25 -20.01 9.42
CA GLN A 47 -7.02 -19.23 9.33
C GLN A 47 -7.24 -17.91 8.59
N LEU A 48 -7.98 -17.92 7.48
CA LEU A 48 -8.31 -16.70 6.74
C LEU A 48 -9.12 -15.71 7.60
N GLU A 49 -10.10 -16.19 8.35
CA GLU A 49 -10.87 -15.33 9.25
C GLU A 49 -9.99 -14.78 10.38
N LYS A 50 -9.11 -15.62 10.95
CA LYS A 50 -8.14 -15.18 11.95
C LYS A 50 -7.21 -14.09 11.41
N ALA A 51 -6.75 -14.22 10.16
CA ALA A 51 -5.93 -13.20 9.51
C ALA A 51 -6.69 -11.89 9.31
N ARG A 52 -7.99 -11.94 8.97
CA ARG A 52 -8.84 -10.74 8.86
C ARG A 52 -9.03 -10.04 10.20
N ILE A 53 -9.27 -10.80 11.27
CA ILE A 53 -9.35 -10.23 12.63
C ILE A 53 -8.04 -9.56 13.01
N ALA A 54 -6.91 -10.22 12.77
CA ALA A 54 -5.59 -9.65 13.04
C ALA A 54 -5.33 -8.35 12.23
N LEU A 55 -5.75 -8.29 10.97
CA LEU A 55 -5.70 -7.06 10.16
C LEU A 55 -6.56 -5.94 10.76
N ASP A 56 -7.79 -6.25 11.17
CA ASP A 56 -8.72 -5.29 11.75
C ASP A 56 -8.25 -4.76 13.13
N GLU A 57 -7.55 -5.60 13.90
CA GLU A 57 -6.97 -5.25 15.20
C GLU A 57 -5.60 -4.56 15.08
N GLY A 58 -5.05 -4.44 13.87
CA GLY A 58 -3.72 -3.86 13.60
C GLY A 58 -2.55 -4.78 13.99
N GLU A 59 -2.82 -6.06 14.23
CA GLU A 59 -1.84 -7.11 14.53
C GLU A 59 -1.19 -7.64 13.24
N PHE A 60 -0.55 -6.73 12.48
CA PHE A 60 -0.04 -7.01 11.14
C PHE A 60 1.05 -8.11 11.09
N ALA A 61 1.84 -8.26 12.16
CA ALA A 61 2.83 -9.32 12.25
C ALA A 61 2.18 -10.71 12.23
N ASP A 62 1.12 -10.88 13.03
CA ASP A 62 0.37 -12.12 13.15
C ASP A 62 -0.42 -12.40 11.86
N ALA A 63 -1.01 -11.37 11.25
CA ALA A 63 -1.65 -11.48 9.94
C ALA A 63 -0.67 -11.96 8.85
N VAL A 64 0.56 -11.42 8.83
CA VAL A 64 1.61 -11.87 7.89
C VAL A 64 1.99 -13.33 8.11
N GLU A 65 2.13 -13.77 9.37
CA GLU A 65 2.48 -15.17 9.67
C GLU A 65 1.38 -16.13 9.19
N ILE A 66 0.12 -15.83 9.51
CA ILE A 66 -1.02 -16.67 9.11
C ILE A 66 -1.16 -16.72 7.58
N LEU A 67 -1.03 -15.57 6.90
CA LEU A 67 -1.15 -15.52 5.44
C LEU A 67 0.05 -16.14 4.73
N ALA A 68 1.23 -16.16 5.35
CA ALA A 68 2.39 -16.89 4.84
C ALA A 68 2.15 -18.41 4.81
N ASP A 69 1.49 -18.94 5.84
CA ASP A 69 1.15 -20.37 5.91
C ASP A 69 0.14 -20.77 4.81
N LEU A 70 -0.79 -19.87 4.46
CA LEU A 70 -1.79 -20.09 3.41
C LEU A 70 -1.23 -19.89 1.99
N CYS A 71 -0.40 -18.86 1.78
CA CYS A 71 0.06 -18.42 0.46
C CYS A 71 1.47 -18.89 0.09
N GLY A 72 2.23 -19.38 1.06
CA GLY A 72 3.67 -19.57 0.94
C GLY A 72 4.46 -18.27 1.06
N THR A 73 5.77 -18.37 0.91
CA THR A 73 6.73 -17.27 1.08
C THR A 73 7.33 -16.77 -0.25
N ASP A 74 6.88 -17.31 -1.38
CA ASP A 74 7.22 -16.78 -2.71
C ASP A 74 6.24 -15.66 -3.08
N TYR A 75 6.61 -14.42 -2.76
CA TYR A 75 5.78 -13.23 -2.99
C TYR A 75 5.53 -12.92 -4.47
N SER A 76 6.36 -13.46 -5.36
CA SER A 76 6.22 -13.28 -6.81
C SER A 76 5.28 -14.31 -7.45
N ALA A 77 5.06 -15.42 -6.77
CA ALA A 77 4.22 -16.53 -7.22
C ALA A 77 3.53 -17.22 -6.03
N PRO A 78 2.67 -16.52 -5.27
CA PRO A 78 1.96 -17.10 -4.14
C PRO A 78 0.99 -18.20 -4.61
N SER A 79 0.78 -19.22 -3.79
CA SER A 79 -0.04 -20.39 -4.13
C SER A 79 -1.53 -20.24 -3.80
N CYS A 80 -1.92 -19.13 -3.16
CA CYS A 80 -3.28 -18.88 -2.69
C CYS A 80 -4.13 -18.07 -3.67
N ASP A 81 -5.41 -17.94 -3.37
CA ASP A 81 -6.36 -17.20 -4.19
C ASP A 81 -6.09 -15.68 -4.20
N PRO A 82 -6.47 -14.96 -5.28
CA PRO A 82 -6.22 -13.53 -5.42
C PRO A 82 -6.71 -12.63 -4.28
N GLU A 83 -7.80 -13.01 -3.61
CA GLU A 83 -8.33 -12.27 -2.46
C GLU A 83 -7.38 -12.41 -1.26
N VAL A 84 -6.86 -13.60 -1.00
CA VAL A 84 -5.92 -13.88 0.09
C VAL A 84 -4.58 -13.17 -0.18
N VAL A 85 -4.13 -13.15 -1.44
CA VAL A 85 -2.94 -12.38 -1.85
C VAL A 85 -3.10 -10.88 -1.54
N SER A 86 -4.28 -10.31 -1.80
CA SER A 86 -4.56 -8.89 -1.51
C SER A 86 -4.56 -8.59 -0.01
N LEU A 87 -5.12 -9.49 0.81
CA LEU A 87 -5.02 -9.40 2.26
C LEU A 87 -3.56 -9.52 2.73
N TYR A 88 -2.78 -10.38 2.07
CA TYR A 88 -1.37 -10.57 2.41
C TYR A 88 -0.55 -9.32 2.10
N ALA A 89 -0.80 -8.69 0.96
CA ALA A 89 -0.24 -7.39 0.63
C ALA A 89 -0.65 -6.31 1.64
N SER A 90 -1.93 -6.29 2.07
CA SER A 90 -2.40 -5.36 3.10
C SER A 90 -1.68 -5.55 4.44
N ALA A 91 -1.45 -6.81 4.84
CA ALA A 91 -0.72 -7.13 6.07
C ALA A 91 0.71 -6.58 6.04
N PHE A 92 1.42 -6.76 4.93
CA PHE A 92 2.76 -6.20 4.75
C PHE A 92 2.74 -4.67 4.74
N SER A 93 1.81 -4.05 4.01
CA SER A 93 1.67 -2.58 3.98
C SER A 93 1.42 -2.01 5.38
N GLY A 94 0.48 -2.60 6.12
CA GLY A 94 0.17 -2.18 7.49
C GLY A 94 1.35 -2.39 8.44
N ARG A 95 2.08 -3.51 8.29
CA ARG A 95 3.29 -3.79 9.08
C ARG A 95 4.42 -2.79 8.82
N ALA A 96 4.52 -2.31 7.58
CA ALA A 96 5.42 -1.21 7.23
C ALA A 96 4.94 0.16 7.77
N GLY A 97 3.77 0.23 8.42
CA GLY A 97 3.24 1.44 9.02
C GLY A 97 2.29 2.23 8.12
N LEU A 98 1.88 1.69 6.97
CA LEU A 98 0.91 2.35 6.10
C LEU A 98 -0.51 2.22 6.67
N ASP A 99 -1.08 3.34 7.09
CA ASP A 99 -2.52 3.49 7.33
C ASP A 99 -3.18 4.13 6.10
N VAL A 100 -3.90 3.31 5.34
CA VAL A 100 -4.57 3.76 4.11
C VAL A 100 -5.75 4.69 4.40
N PHE A 101 -6.43 4.55 5.54
CA PHE A 101 -7.56 5.42 5.89
C PHE A 101 -7.08 6.81 6.24
N ASP A 102 -6.05 6.91 7.07
CA ASP A 102 -5.41 8.19 7.40
C ASP A 102 -4.84 8.85 6.15
N LEU A 103 -4.17 8.08 5.28
CA LEU A 103 -3.63 8.59 4.02
C LEU A 103 -4.73 9.15 3.09
N ILE A 104 -5.84 8.42 2.91
CA ILE A 104 -6.96 8.86 2.07
C ILE A 104 -7.60 10.11 2.66
N GLN A 105 -7.77 10.16 3.99
CA GLN A 105 -8.33 11.30 4.67
C GLN A 105 -7.44 12.54 4.50
N GLU A 106 -6.13 12.40 4.69
CA GLU A 106 -5.19 13.50 4.51
C GLU A 106 -5.13 13.97 3.04
N ALA A 107 -5.13 13.04 2.09
CA ALA A 107 -5.19 13.35 0.67
C ALA A 107 -6.43 14.17 0.29
N ALA A 108 -7.57 13.93 0.92
CA ALA A 108 -8.81 14.67 0.63
C ALA A 108 -8.70 16.16 0.97
N ASP A 109 -7.94 16.51 2.00
CA ASP A 109 -7.81 17.90 2.49
C ASP A 109 -6.56 18.61 1.97
N ARG A 110 -5.62 17.87 1.39
CA ARG A 110 -4.33 18.37 0.94
C ARG A 110 -4.36 18.78 -0.55
N PRO A 111 -3.75 19.93 -0.93
CA PRO A 111 -3.70 20.35 -2.32
C PRO A 111 -2.69 19.49 -3.10
N VAL A 112 -3.06 19.08 -4.31
CA VAL A 112 -2.14 18.42 -5.25
C VAL A 112 -1.12 19.42 -5.76
N ALA A 113 0.13 19.26 -5.33
CA ALA A 113 1.27 20.09 -5.72
C ALA A 113 2.58 19.36 -5.35
N PRO A 114 3.71 19.65 -6.00
CA PRO A 114 4.92 18.84 -5.87
C PRO A 114 5.36 18.48 -4.45
N GLY A 115 5.68 19.47 -3.60
CA GLY A 115 6.06 19.22 -2.20
C GLY A 115 4.89 18.72 -1.35
N SER A 116 3.67 19.12 -1.67
CA SER A 116 2.48 18.68 -0.94
C SER A 116 2.25 17.17 -1.12
N SER A 117 2.40 16.65 -2.34
CA SER A 117 2.25 15.23 -2.65
C SER A 117 3.33 14.39 -1.99
N TYR A 118 4.60 14.80 -2.03
CA TYR A 118 5.66 14.08 -1.32
C TYR A 118 5.42 14.09 0.18
N THR A 119 5.07 15.25 0.76
CA THR A 119 4.73 15.37 2.18
C THR A 119 3.63 14.41 2.57
N LEU A 120 2.55 14.30 1.78
CA LEU A 120 1.45 13.37 2.05
C LEU A 120 1.96 11.94 2.33
N PHE A 121 2.83 11.41 1.48
CA PHE A 121 3.31 10.04 1.65
C PHE A 121 4.44 9.95 2.67
N SER A 122 5.34 10.95 2.76
CA SER A 122 6.50 10.90 3.64
C SER A 122 6.16 11.13 5.12
N THR A 123 5.11 11.90 5.45
CA THR A 123 4.79 12.25 6.85
C THR A 123 4.30 11.06 7.67
N HIS A 124 3.73 10.05 7.02
CA HIS A 124 3.37 8.79 7.66
C HIS A 124 4.61 7.95 8.02
N PHE A 125 5.80 8.32 7.53
CA PHE A 125 7.06 7.60 7.66
C PHE A 125 8.17 8.49 8.20
N SER A 126 7.83 9.38 9.14
CA SER A 126 8.71 10.43 9.69
C SER A 126 10.07 9.95 10.21
N ASP A 127 10.23 8.66 10.47
CA ASP A 127 11.53 8.00 10.63
C ASP A 127 11.71 6.98 9.48
N PRO A 128 12.50 7.29 8.43
CA PRO A 128 12.70 6.39 7.30
C PRO A 128 13.40 5.08 7.68
N ASP A 129 14.11 5.06 8.81
CA ASP A 129 14.76 3.85 9.34
C ASP A 129 13.76 2.97 10.12
N SER A 130 12.59 3.50 10.46
CA SER A 130 11.52 2.76 11.14
C SER A 130 10.62 1.97 10.18
N VAL A 131 10.70 2.27 8.89
CA VAL A 131 9.89 1.60 7.86
C VAL A 131 10.67 0.46 7.25
N ASP A 132 10.10 -0.75 7.32
CA ASP A 132 10.65 -1.90 6.60
C ASP A 132 10.34 -1.74 5.09
N VAL A 133 11.26 -1.12 4.35
CA VAL A 133 11.24 -1.03 2.87
C VAL A 133 11.08 -2.41 2.23
N GLY A 134 11.54 -3.47 2.89
CA GLY A 134 11.36 -4.84 2.44
C GLY A 134 9.89 -5.27 2.50
N ASP A 135 9.14 -4.86 3.51
CA ASP A 135 7.72 -5.18 3.63
C ASP A 135 6.85 -4.44 2.61
N MET A 136 7.10 -3.15 2.38
CA MET A 136 6.42 -2.43 1.28
C MET A 136 6.70 -3.07 -0.09
N ASN A 137 7.94 -3.46 -0.36
CA ASN A 137 8.28 -4.16 -1.60
C ASN A 137 7.55 -5.51 -1.72
N LYS A 138 7.46 -6.30 -0.64
CA LYS A 138 6.68 -7.56 -0.64
C LYS A 138 5.21 -7.33 -0.93
N ALA A 139 4.61 -6.28 -0.38
CA ALA A 139 3.23 -5.90 -0.69
C ALA A 139 3.05 -5.61 -2.19
N VAL A 140 3.99 -4.85 -2.79
CA VAL A 140 3.99 -4.57 -4.23
C VAL A 140 4.15 -5.86 -5.05
N LEU A 141 5.10 -6.73 -4.70
CA LEU A 141 5.33 -8.00 -5.41
C LEU A 141 4.10 -8.91 -5.38
N LEU A 142 3.43 -9.05 -4.23
CA LEU A 142 2.18 -9.80 -4.09
C LEU A 142 1.08 -9.22 -4.99
N LEU A 143 0.93 -7.90 -5.04
CA LEU A 143 -0.09 -7.27 -5.90
C LEU A 143 0.23 -7.44 -7.39
N LEU A 144 1.51 -7.43 -7.75
CA LEU A 144 1.95 -7.68 -9.13
C LEU A 144 1.78 -9.15 -9.56
N SER A 145 1.83 -10.10 -8.62
CA SER A 145 1.62 -11.52 -8.92
C SER A 145 0.19 -11.83 -9.38
N LEU A 146 -0.76 -10.92 -9.13
CA LEU A 146 -2.14 -11.04 -9.57
C LEU A 146 -2.26 -10.88 -11.09
N SER A 147 -2.74 -11.93 -11.76
CA SER A 147 -2.93 -11.93 -13.22
C SER A 147 -4.09 -11.05 -13.70
N ALA A 148 -5.07 -10.80 -12.83
CA ALA A 148 -6.15 -9.84 -13.02
C ALA A 148 -6.49 -9.21 -11.67
N ARG A 149 -6.48 -7.89 -11.61
CA ARG A 149 -6.80 -7.13 -10.40
C ARG A 149 -8.22 -6.56 -10.49
N THR A 150 -8.93 -6.64 -9.37
CA THR A 150 -10.13 -5.84 -9.14
C THR A 150 -9.77 -4.36 -9.00
N PRO A 151 -10.72 -3.43 -9.15
CA PRO A 151 -10.43 -2.01 -8.95
C PRO A 151 -9.83 -1.69 -7.57
N GLY A 152 -10.25 -2.39 -6.51
CA GLY A 152 -9.68 -2.24 -5.18
C GLY A 152 -8.21 -2.68 -5.11
N GLN A 153 -7.87 -3.80 -5.75
CA GLN A 153 -6.48 -4.28 -5.84
C GLN A 153 -5.61 -3.38 -6.72
N GLY A 154 -6.17 -2.77 -7.77
CA GLY A 154 -5.48 -1.76 -8.58
C GLY A 154 -5.14 -0.52 -7.76
N LEU A 155 -6.09 -0.04 -6.94
CA LEU A 155 -5.85 1.08 -6.03
C LEU A 155 -4.79 0.73 -4.99
N GLN A 156 -4.87 -0.47 -4.41
CA GLN A 156 -3.89 -0.98 -3.46
C GLN A 156 -2.50 -1.01 -4.10
N LEU A 157 -2.37 -1.46 -5.35
CA LEU A 157 -1.10 -1.45 -6.08
C LEU A 157 -0.57 -0.02 -6.25
N ALA A 158 -1.40 0.91 -6.72
CA ALA A 158 -0.96 2.30 -6.92
C ALA A 158 -0.46 2.95 -5.62
N VAL A 159 -1.21 2.78 -4.52
CA VAL A 159 -0.86 3.33 -3.20
C VAL A 159 0.37 2.64 -2.62
N ALA A 160 0.42 1.30 -2.62
CA ALA A 160 1.58 0.58 -2.10
C ALA A 160 2.86 0.94 -2.87
N THR A 161 2.75 1.11 -4.19
CA THR A 161 3.88 1.45 -5.05
C THR A 161 4.40 2.87 -4.83
N VAL A 162 3.51 3.88 -4.71
CA VAL A 162 3.97 5.26 -4.43
C VAL A 162 4.60 5.36 -3.04
N VAL A 163 4.06 4.63 -2.06
CA VAL A 163 4.61 4.57 -0.71
C VAL A 163 5.96 3.86 -0.71
N ASP A 164 6.06 2.69 -1.34
CA ASP A 164 7.32 1.94 -1.50
C ASP A 164 8.41 2.84 -2.09
N LEU A 165 8.07 3.56 -3.17
CA LEU A 165 8.99 4.49 -3.81
C LEU A 165 9.42 5.62 -2.86
N VAL A 166 8.47 6.32 -2.23
CA VAL A 166 8.78 7.47 -1.36
C VAL A 166 9.65 7.02 -0.19
N VAL A 167 9.32 5.89 0.43
CA VAL A 167 10.10 5.30 1.53
C VAL A 167 11.48 4.88 1.08
N LEU A 168 11.58 4.16 -0.05
CA LEU A 168 12.85 3.76 -0.63
C LEU A 168 13.75 4.98 -0.85
N LEU A 169 13.24 6.02 -1.52
CA LEU A 169 13.99 7.24 -1.76
C LEU A 169 14.36 7.95 -0.46
N GLY A 170 13.49 8.01 0.54
CA GLY A 170 13.81 8.56 1.86
C GLY A 170 14.95 7.81 2.54
N SER A 171 14.87 6.48 2.57
CA SER A 171 15.89 5.63 3.21
C SER A 171 17.27 5.74 2.56
N GLU A 172 17.33 5.77 1.23
CA GLU A 172 18.59 5.83 0.47
C GLU A 172 19.21 7.23 0.46
N THR A 173 18.46 8.26 0.86
CA THR A 173 18.90 9.66 0.78
C THR A 173 19.10 10.32 2.14
N GLY A 174 18.93 9.60 3.24
CA GLY A 174 19.08 10.16 4.58
C GLY A 174 17.85 10.94 5.08
N GLY A 175 16.68 10.62 4.54
CA GLY A 175 15.37 11.08 5.00
C GLY A 175 14.71 12.13 4.12
N TYR A 176 13.80 12.91 4.72
CA TYR A 176 12.95 13.86 4.00
C TYR A 176 13.18 15.32 4.41
N GLY A 177 13.16 16.21 3.43
CA GLY A 177 13.21 17.65 3.60
C GLY A 177 11.89 18.21 4.13
N ALA A 178 11.86 19.53 4.33
CA ALA A 178 10.68 20.22 4.85
C ALA A 178 9.45 20.17 3.92
N ASP A 179 9.65 19.83 2.65
CA ASP A 179 8.62 19.63 1.64
C ASP A 179 8.33 18.13 1.38
N GLY A 180 8.82 17.24 2.25
CA GLY A 180 8.61 15.79 2.16
C GLY A 180 9.43 15.08 1.08
N ARG A 181 10.21 15.83 0.28
CA ARG A 181 11.09 15.23 -0.72
C ARG A 181 12.31 14.59 -0.06
N PRO A 182 12.94 13.59 -0.69
CA PRO A 182 14.24 13.07 -0.27
C PRO A 182 15.27 14.20 0.00
N VAL A 183 16.12 14.13 1.03
CA VAL A 183 17.05 15.24 1.38
C VAL A 183 18.32 15.28 0.54
N SER A 184 18.66 14.17 -0.10
CA SER A 184 19.85 14.08 -0.92
C SER A 184 19.61 13.18 -2.13
N ILE A 185 20.64 13.06 -2.96
CA ILE A 185 20.59 12.37 -4.24
C ILE A 185 21.40 11.10 -4.07
N PRO A 186 20.83 9.90 -4.30
CA PRO A 186 21.64 8.70 -4.36
C PRO A 186 22.64 8.86 -5.49
N THR A 187 23.92 8.73 -5.21
CA THR A 187 24.97 8.82 -6.24
C THR A 187 24.79 7.71 -7.27
N ALA A 188 25.30 7.91 -8.50
CA ALA A 188 25.26 6.88 -9.54
C ALA A 188 25.89 5.54 -9.08
N ALA A 189 26.84 5.59 -8.14
CA ALA A 189 27.43 4.40 -7.53
C ALA A 189 26.49 3.73 -6.51
N GLU A 190 25.73 4.49 -5.73
CA GLU A 190 24.70 3.97 -4.82
C GLU A 190 23.53 3.38 -5.61
N LEU A 191 23.12 4.02 -6.71
CA LEU A 191 22.06 3.55 -7.62
C LEU A 191 22.36 2.18 -8.25
N ASP A 192 23.64 1.86 -8.49
CA ASP A 192 24.14 0.62 -9.11
C ASP A 192 24.51 -0.46 -8.07
N LEU A 193 24.77 -0.08 -6.82
CA LEU A 193 25.21 -0.97 -5.73
C LEU A 193 24.12 -1.31 -4.70
N SER A 194 23.06 -0.50 -4.59
CA SER A 194 21.91 -0.78 -3.71
C SER A 194 21.03 -1.87 -4.33
N VAL A 195 21.58 -3.07 -4.43
CA VAL A 195 20.89 -4.24 -4.94
C VAL A 195 19.88 -4.69 -3.88
N ILE A 196 18.66 -4.21 -3.99
CA ILE A 196 17.54 -4.75 -3.22
C ILE A 196 16.96 -5.88 -4.07
N GLU A 197 17.13 -7.12 -3.58
CA GLU A 197 16.63 -8.34 -4.25
C GLU A 197 17.13 -8.58 -5.69
N GLY A 198 18.30 -8.05 -6.08
CA GLY A 198 18.89 -8.28 -7.41
C GLY A 198 18.60 -7.21 -8.46
N VAL A 199 17.91 -6.12 -8.09
CA VAL A 199 17.51 -5.04 -9.01
C VAL A 199 18.20 -3.72 -8.60
N SER A 200 18.67 -2.94 -9.57
CA SER A 200 19.23 -1.61 -9.30
C SER A 200 18.14 -0.63 -8.86
N LEU A 201 18.51 0.41 -8.12
CA LEU A 201 17.54 1.40 -7.64
C LEU A 201 16.83 2.12 -8.80
N ILE A 202 17.53 2.43 -9.89
CA ILE A 202 16.91 3.02 -11.10
C ILE A 202 15.85 2.07 -11.68
N SER A 203 16.18 0.78 -11.83
CA SER A 203 15.22 -0.20 -12.36
C SER A 203 14.01 -0.37 -11.44
N ARG A 204 14.19 -0.28 -10.12
CA ARG A 204 13.10 -0.28 -9.15
C ARG A 204 12.22 0.97 -9.26
N VAL A 205 12.81 2.17 -9.30
CA VAL A 205 12.07 3.43 -9.50
C VAL A 205 11.25 3.39 -10.80
N LEU A 206 11.84 2.93 -11.91
CA LEU A 206 11.13 2.82 -13.19
C LEU A 206 9.98 1.79 -13.13
N ARG A 207 10.20 0.65 -12.47
CA ARG A 207 9.15 -0.34 -12.20
C ARG A 207 8.00 0.31 -11.43
N ASP A 208 8.31 1.03 -10.36
CA ASP A 208 7.31 1.59 -9.46
C ASP A 208 6.52 2.73 -10.15
N VAL A 209 7.18 3.61 -10.90
CA VAL A 209 6.50 4.64 -11.71
C VAL A 209 5.51 4.03 -12.71
N ASN A 210 5.86 2.93 -13.37
CA ASN A 210 4.96 2.22 -14.29
C ASN A 210 3.79 1.52 -13.56
N ASN A 211 4.06 0.97 -12.38
CA ASN A 211 3.06 0.28 -11.58
C ASN A 211 2.03 1.24 -10.96
N MET A 212 2.43 2.49 -10.65
CA MET A 212 1.48 3.53 -10.24
C MET A 212 0.44 3.79 -11.32
N ASP A 213 0.90 3.98 -12.57
CA ASP A 213 0.02 4.20 -13.73
C ASP A 213 -0.96 3.02 -13.92
N THR A 214 -0.39 1.81 -13.92
CA THR A 214 -1.15 0.56 -14.07
C THR A 214 -2.20 0.43 -12.99
N GLY A 215 -1.84 0.65 -11.72
CA GLY A 215 -2.76 0.54 -10.60
C GLY A 215 -3.88 1.59 -10.66
N LEU A 216 -3.57 2.83 -11.02
CA LEU A 216 -4.58 3.89 -11.16
C LEU A 216 -5.57 3.59 -12.29
N ASP A 217 -5.07 3.12 -13.43
CA ASP A 217 -5.90 2.75 -14.58
C ASP A 217 -6.82 1.57 -14.26
N GLU A 218 -6.31 0.53 -13.60
CA GLU A 218 -7.09 -0.63 -13.16
C GLU A 218 -8.12 -0.28 -12.08
N ALA A 219 -7.79 0.67 -11.19
CA ALA A 219 -8.71 1.20 -10.20
C ALA A 219 -9.86 2.00 -10.82
N GLY A 220 -9.69 2.52 -12.03
CA GLY A 220 -10.66 3.38 -12.70
C GLY A 220 -10.89 4.71 -11.97
N ILE A 221 -9.94 5.12 -11.13
CA ILE A 221 -9.93 6.42 -10.45
C ILE A 221 -9.02 7.37 -11.22
N GLY A 222 -9.45 8.61 -11.39
CA GLY A 222 -8.71 9.56 -12.22
C GLY A 222 -8.93 11.02 -11.90
N ASN A 223 -9.84 11.37 -11.00
CA ASN A 223 -10.11 12.75 -10.56
C ASN A 223 -10.19 12.88 -9.03
N GLU A 224 -9.86 11.83 -8.30
CA GLU A 224 -9.78 11.77 -6.86
C GLU A 224 -8.47 12.41 -6.40
N ASN A 225 -8.46 13.12 -5.27
CA ASN A 225 -7.26 13.82 -4.80
C ASN A 225 -6.05 12.89 -4.64
N ILE A 226 -6.25 11.67 -4.12
CA ILE A 226 -5.16 10.70 -3.97
C ILE A 226 -4.55 10.29 -5.33
N SER A 227 -5.39 10.12 -6.36
CA SER A 227 -4.90 9.87 -7.73
C SER A 227 -4.13 11.06 -8.29
N GLY A 228 -4.54 12.29 -7.96
CA GLY A 228 -3.82 13.50 -8.31
C GLY A 228 -2.45 13.58 -7.65
N HIS A 229 -2.34 13.23 -6.37
CA HIS A 229 -1.06 13.18 -5.66
C HIS A 229 -0.11 12.12 -6.24
N ILE A 230 -0.62 10.94 -6.55
CA ILE A 230 0.16 9.86 -7.18
C ILE A 230 0.65 10.32 -8.56
N ARG A 231 -0.22 10.88 -9.39
CA ARG A 231 0.15 11.40 -10.71
C ARG A 231 1.14 12.56 -10.64
N GLU A 232 1.03 13.43 -9.65
CA GLU A 232 2.00 14.53 -9.47
C GLU A 232 3.41 14.00 -9.18
N ILE A 233 3.54 12.96 -8.34
CA ILE A 233 4.83 12.29 -8.09
C ILE A 233 5.29 11.55 -9.34
N GLN A 234 4.38 10.83 -9.99
CA GLN A 234 4.63 10.14 -11.25
C GLN A 234 5.14 11.13 -12.31
N GLU A 235 4.48 12.26 -12.57
CA GLU A 235 4.86 13.26 -13.57
C GLU A 235 6.26 13.86 -13.32
N GLN A 236 6.62 14.06 -12.06
CA GLN A 236 7.97 14.49 -11.69
C GLN A 236 9.04 13.45 -12.05
N LEU A 237 8.67 12.17 -12.11
CA LEU A 237 9.53 11.04 -12.44
C LEU A 237 9.35 10.52 -13.88
N ALA A 238 8.24 10.84 -14.54
CA ALA A 238 7.74 10.23 -15.77
C ALA A 238 8.34 10.80 -17.07
N GLY A 239 9.41 11.59 -16.98
CA GLY A 239 10.31 11.83 -18.13
C GLY A 239 11.05 10.55 -18.62
N ALA A 240 10.71 9.40 -18.07
CA ALA A 240 11.42 8.13 -17.95
C ALA A 240 12.11 7.58 -19.22
N ASP A 241 13.33 8.04 -19.46
CA ASP A 241 14.46 7.13 -19.54
C ASP A 241 15.23 7.14 -18.20
N SER A 242 16.24 6.27 -18.06
CA SER A 242 17.11 6.29 -16.87
C SER A 242 17.73 7.67 -16.65
N THR A 243 17.99 8.43 -17.72
CA THR A 243 18.56 9.78 -17.68
C THR A 243 17.63 10.79 -17.02
N ALA A 244 16.31 10.69 -17.24
CA ALA A 244 15.32 11.60 -16.65
C ALA A 244 15.09 11.30 -15.17
N VAL A 245 15.07 10.01 -14.79
CA VAL A 245 15.03 9.60 -13.38
C VAL A 245 16.31 10.04 -12.66
N GLU A 246 17.48 9.80 -13.26
CA GLU A 246 18.75 10.31 -12.76
C GLU A 246 18.73 11.85 -12.69
N SER A 247 18.20 12.54 -13.69
CA SER A 247 18.13 14.01 -13.70
C SER A 247 17.19 14.52 -12.62
N PHE A 248 16.05 13.86 -12.39
CA PHE A 248 15.12 14.23 -11.32
C PHE A 248 15.75 14.01 -9.96
N LEU A 249 16.33 12.83 -9.73
CA LEU A 249 17.10 12.56 -8.52
C LEU A 249 18.20 13.61 -8.35
N ASN A 250 18.93 13.98 -9.42
CA ASN A 250 19.96 15.03 -9.39
C ASN A 250 19.45 16.47 -9.17
N THR A 251 18.14 16.70 -9.17
CA THR A 251 17.53 18.03 -8.92
C THR A 251 16.91 18.17 -7.53
N ILE A 252 16.85 17.08 -6.77
CA ILE A 252 16.43 17.07 -5.36
C ILE A 252 17.62 17.49 -4.50
#